data_AF-A0A7S1VWI8-F1
#
_entry.id   AF-A0A7S1VWI8-F1
#
_cell.length_a   1.000
_cell.length_b   1.000
_cell.length_c   1.000
_cell.angle_alpha   90.00
_cell.angle_beta   90.00
_cell.angle_gamma   90.00
#
_symmetry.space_group_name_H-M   'P 1'
#
loop_
_entity.id
_entity.type
_entity.pdbx_description
1 polymer ?
#
loop_
_entity_poly.entity_id
_entity_poly.type
_entity_poly.pdbx_seq_one_letter_code
_entity_poly.pdbx_strand_id
1 'polypeptide(L)'
;DQPMMFNSALEVVVAVRGTSSIADALTDALLEAVDYRGGKAHSGIMKSGKWLAETHLDLFRKLMKMSGKRRLKITLVGHSLGAAACAIAGMELHEDHPDIDV
;
A
#
# COMPACT_ATOMS: atom_id res chain seq x y z
N ASP A 1 21.70 13.07 -27.98
CA ASP A 1 20.56 12.14 -27.79
C ASP A 1 20.82 11.19 -26.64
N GLN A 2 20.19 11.44 -25.49
CA GLN A 2 20.14 10.48 -24.39
C GLN A 2 19.15 9.37 -24.77
N PRO A 3 19.51 8.07 -24.68
CA PRO A 3 18.59 7.01 -25.04
C PRO A 3 17.42 7.02 -24.05
N MET A 4 16.23 7.24 -24.59
CA MET A 4 14.97 7.18 -23.85
C MET A 4 14.86 5.78 -23.24
N MET A 5 15.09 5.68 -21.93
CA MET A 5 14.94 4.41 -21.20
C MET A 5 13.55 3.87 -21.48
N PHE A 6 13.45 2.74 -22.17
CA PHE A 6 12.22 1.97 -22.23
C PHE A 6 11.89 1.54 -20.81
N ASN A 7 11.02 2.29 -20.11
CA ASN A 7 10.55 1.90 -18.80
C ASN A 7 9.83 0.55 -18.97
N SER A 8 10.46 -0.51 -18.48
CA SER A 8 9.96 -1.89 -18.61
C SER A 8 8.88 -2.19 -17.56
N ALA A 9 8.69 -1.29 -16.60
CA ALA A 9 7.68 -1.35 -15.56
C ALA A 9 6.52 -0.39 -15.83
N LEU A 10 5.33 -0.77 -15.38
CA LEU A 10 4.22 0.13 -15.15
C LEU A 10 4.38 0.71 -13.74
N GLU A 11 4.41 2.03 -13.63
CA GLU A 11 4.47 2.72 -12.33
C GLU A 11 3.07 3.18 -11.91
N VAL A 12 2.68 2.86 -10.67
CA VAL A 12 1.41 3.23 -10.07
C VAL A 12 1.66 3.93 -8.74
N VAL A 13 1.09 5.11 -8.55
CA VAL A 13 1.14 5.80 -7.26
C VAL A 13 -0.22 5.68 -6.58
N VAL A 14 -0.23 5.16 -5.36
CA VAL A 14 -1.43 5.03 -4.53
C VAL A 14 -1.34 6.06 -3.42
N ALA A 15 -2.16 7.11 -3.51
CA ALA A 15 -2.23 8.16 -2.51
C ALA A 15 -3.36 7.87 -1.50
N VAL A 16 -2.99 7.67 -0.24
CA VAL A 16 -3.90 7.33 0.85
C VAL A 16 -4.09 8.54 1.76
N ARG A 17 -5.34 9.00 1.83
CA ARG A 17 -5.73 10.09 2.72
C ARG A 17 -5.71 9.61 4.17
N GLY A 18 -5.20 10.45 5.08
CA GLY A 18 -5.40 10.24 6.52
C GLY A 18 -6.80 10.68 6.97
N THR A 19 -7.12 10.47 8.25
CA THR A 19 -8.42 10.91 8.79
C THR A 19 -8.51 12.44 8.85
N SER A 20 -9.67 13.02 8.51
CA SER A 20 -9.94 14.47 8.66
C SER A 20 -9.93 14.93 10.11
N SER A 21 -10.23 14.03 11.04
CA SER A 21 -10.12 14.26 12.48
C SER A 21 -9.09 13.31 13.06
N ILE A 22 -7.84 13.78 13.14
CA ILE A 22 -6.71 13.02 13.69
C ILE A 22 -6.93 12.74 15.19
N ALA A 23 -7.57 13.67 15.90
CA ALA A 23 -7.90 13.52 17.32
C ALA A 23 -8.92 12.39 17.54
N ASP A 24 -10.02 12.37 16.78
CA ASP A 24 -11.04 11.31 16.90
C ASP A 24 -10.50 9.96 16.44
N ALA A 25 -9.66 9.94 15.40
CA ALA A 25 -9.01 8.73 14.94
C ALA A 25 -8.08 8.16 16.02
N LEU A 26 -7.32 9.00 16.72
CA LEU A 26 -6.47 8.51 17.81
C LEU A 26 -7.32 7.98 18.97
N THR A 27 -8.41 8.64 19.34
CA THR A 27 -9.27 8.20 20.46
C THR A 27 -10.11 6.97 20.17
N ASP A 28 -10.60 6.79 18.94
CA ASP A 28 -11.35 5.58 18.52
C ASP A 28 -10.42 4.41 18.19
N ALA A 29 -9.21 4.70 17.72
CA ALA A 29 -8.22 3.68 17.39
C ALA A 29 -7.44 3.24 18.65
N LEU A 30 -7.33 4.09 19.67
CA LEU A 30 -6.74 3.78 20.98
C LEU A 30 -7.36 2.52 21.60
N LEU A 31 -6.65 1.40 21.46
CA LEU A 31 -5.99 0.65 22.54
C LEU A 31 -5.68 -0.81 22.20
N GLU A 32 -6.04 -1.30 21.01
CA GLU A 32 -5.81 -2.71 20.66
C GLU A 32 -4.57 -2.88 19.78
N ALA A 33 -3.45 -3.22 20.42
CA ALA A 33 -2.27 -3.73 19.74
C ALA A 33 -2.46 -5.23 19.46
N VAL A 34 -2.48 -5.61 18.19
CA VAL A 34 -2.62 -7.01 17.74
C VAL A 34 -1.28 -7.57 17.31
N ASP A 35 -1.12 -8.88 17.40
CA ASP A 35 0.06 -9.55 16.85
C ASP A 35 0.13 -9.38 15.33
N TYR A 36 1.29 -9.01 14.84
CA TYR A 36 1.55 -8.78 13.42
C TYR A 36 3.03 -9.00 13.11
N ARG A 37 3.32 -9.96 12.23
CA ARG A 37 4.68 -10.25 11.72
C ARG A 37 5.76 -10.40 12.80
N GLY A 38 5.43 -11.10 13.88
CA GLY A 38 6.33 -11.31 15.03
C GLY A 38 6.48 -10.09 15.97
N GLY A 39 5.79 -9.00 15.66
CA GLY A 39 5.68 -7.82 16.51
C GLY A 39 4.22 -7.48 16.83
N LYS A 40 3.98 -6.21 17.14
CA LYS A 40 2.63 -5.67 17.37
C LYS A 40 2.33 -4.57 16.35
N ALA A 41 1.09 -4.52 15.90
CA ALA A 41 0.56 -3.43 15.11
C ALA A 41 -0.75 -2.93 15.71
N HIS A 42 -1.05 -1.66 15.45
CA HIS A 42 -2.34 -1.09 15.84
C HIS A 42 -3.46 -1.74 15.01
N SER A 43 -4.50 -2.29 15.66
CA SER A 43 -5.55 -3.09 15.00
C SER A 43 -6.23 -2.37 13.83
N GLY A 44 -6.64 -1.12 13.99
CA GLY A 44 -7.24 -0.30 12.94
C GLY A 44 -6.31 -0.04 11.74
N ILE A 45 -5.03 0.24 12.00
CA ILE A 45 -4.01 0.42 10.95
C ILE A 45 -3.77 -0.89 10.22
N MET A 46 -3.67 -2.01 10.95
CA MET A 46 -3.45 -3.34 10.39
C MET A 46 -4.60 -3.75 9.46
N LYS A 47 -5.85 -3.56 9.90
CA LYS A 47 -7.04 -3.79 9.07
C LYS A 47 -7.06 -2.91 7.82
N SER A 48 -6.77 -1.63 7.97
CA SER A 48 -6.78 -0.67 6.85
C SER A 48 -5.69 -0.98 5.82
N GLY A 49 -4.48 -1.34 6.27
CA GLY A 49 -3.38 -1.70 5.39
C GLY A 49 -3.62 -3.00 4.63
N LYS A 50 -4.14 -4.04 5.30
CA LYS A 50 -4.55 -5.29 4.65
C LYS A 50 -5.62 -5.05 3.59
N TRP A 51 -6.66 -4.28 3.95
CA TRP A 51 -7.71 -3.90 3.00
C TRP A 51 -7.13 -3.17 1.79
N LEU A 52 -6.21 -2.23 1.99
CA LEU A 52 -5.57 -1.50 0.90
C LEU A 52 -4.75 -2.41 -0.03
N ALA A 53 -4.01 -3.36 0.55
CA ALA A 53 -3.21 -4.34 -0.20
C ALA A 53 -4.10 -5.24 -1.07
N GLU A 54 -5.26 -5.68 -0.56
CA GLU A 54 -6.14 -6.63 -1.25
C GLU A 54 -7.06 -5.95 -2.29
N THR A 55 -7.61 -4.79 -1.96
CA THR A 55 -8.73 -4.18 -2.71
C THR A 55 -8.39 -3.86 -4.17
N HIS A 56 -7.14 -3.52 -4.45
CA HIS A 56 -6.74 -3.00 -5.76
C HIS A 56 -5.92 -3.98 -6.60
N LEU A 57 -5.66 -5.21 -6.13
CA LEU A 57 -4.84 -6.20 -6.85
C LEU A 57 -5.36 -6.49 -8.25
N ASP A 58 -6.66 -6.70 -8.39
CA ASP A 58 -7.25 -7.02 -9.69
C ASP A 58 -7.15 -5.84 -10.67
N LEU A 59 -7.30 -4.61 -10.16
CA LEU A 59 -7.08 -3.41 -10.93
C LEU A 59 -5.62 -3.31 -11.38
N PHE A 60 -4.67 -3.53 -10.48
CA PHE A 60 -3.24 -3.50 -10.78
C PHE A 60 -2.84 -4.52 -11.84
N ARG A 61 -3.31 -5.77 -11.70
CA ARG A 61 -3.09 -6.84 -12.69
C ARG A 61 -3.72 -6.50 -14.04
N LYS A 62 -4.92 -5.91 -14.04
CA LYS A 62 -5.59 -5.45 -15.26
C LYS A 62 -4.79 -4.33 -15.94
N LEU A 63 -4.32 -3.34 -15.18
CA LEU A 63 -3.50 -2.24 -15.70
C LEU A 63 -2.17 -2.77 -16.26
N MET A 64 -1.51 -3.71 -15.56
CA MET A 64 -0.30 -4.36 -16.04
C MET A 64 -0.55 -5.05 -17.40
N LYS A 65 -1.62 -5.87 -17.50
CA LYS A 65 -2.00 -6.53 -18.75
C LYS A 65 -2.30 -5.54 -19.88
N MET A 66 -3.03 -4.46 -19.60
CA MET A 66 -3.37 -3.42 -20.58
C MET A 66 -2.14 -2.62 -21.03
N SER A 67 -1.18 -2.41 -20.14
CA SER A 67 0.04 -1.64 -20.43
C SER A 67 1.06 -2.39 -21.29
N GLY A 68 0.95 -3.73 -21.38
CA GLY A 68 1.94 -4.59 -22.02
C GLY A 68 3.30 -4.62 -21.29
N LYS A 69 3.40 -4.04 -20.09
CA LYS A 69 4.61 -4.04 -19.27
C LYS A 69 4.76 -5.38 -18.55
N ARG A 70 6.02 -5.76 -18.29
CA ARG A 70 6.37 -7.04 -17.66
C ARG A 70 6.51 -6.96 -16.14
N ARG A 71 6.54 -5.74 -15.60
CA ARG A 71 6.70 -5.46 -14.17
C ARG A 71 5.71 -4.39 -13.75
N LEU A 72 5.27 -4.44 -12.50
CA LEU A 72 4.47 -3.41 -11.87
C LEU A 72 5.25 -2.90 -10.67
N LYS A 73 5.39 -1.58 -10.60
CA LYS A 73 5.95 -0.87 -9.46
C LYS A 73 4.86 -0.01 -8.83
N ILE A 74 4.62 -0.17 -7.54
CA ILE A 74 3.62 0.56 -6.78
C ILE A 74 4.32 1.41 -5.73
N THR A 75 4.09 2.72 -5.78
CA THR A 75 4.54 3.64 -4.73
C THR A 75 3.34 4.01 -3.85
N LEU A 76 3.37 3.60 -2.57
CA LEU A 76 2.36 3.94 -1.58
C LEU A 76 2.76 5.25 -0.86
N VAL A 77 1.90 6.25 -0.92
CA VAL A 77 2.12 7.55 -0.24
C VAL A 77 0.92 7.92 0.60
N GLY A 78 1.17 8.48 1.79
CA GLY A 78 0.11 8.91 2.68
C GLY A 78 0.62 9.83 3.78
N HIS A 79 -0.29 10.48 4.49
CA HIS A 79 0.02 11.30 5.66
C HIS A 79 -0.67 10.72 6.90
N SER A 80 -0.06 10.89 8.09
CA SER A 80 -0.65 10.51 9.39
C SER A 80 -1.15 9.05 9.37
N LEU A 81 -2.41 8.78 9.71
CA LEU A 81 -3.00 7.43 9.66
C LEU A 81 -2.86 6.77 8.27
N GLY A 82 -2.95 7.55 7.20
CA GLY A 82 -2.78 7.05 5.84
C GLY A 82 -1.34 6.56 5.59
N ALA A 83 -0.33 7.22 6.15
CA ALA A 83 1.06 6.77 6.07
C ALA A 83 1.26 5.44 6.79
N ALA A 84 0.66 5.28 7.97
CA ALA A 84 0.74 4.04 8.74
C ALA A 84 0.02 2.88 8.02
N ALA A 85 -1.13 3.14 7.39
CA ALA A 85 -1.82 2.16 6.56
C ALA A 85 -0.98 1.77 5.33
N CYS A 86 -0.35 2.74 4.66
CA CYS A 86 0.59 2.47 3.56
C CYS A 86 1.75 1.56 4.00
N ALA A 87 2.31 1.75 5.20
CA ALA A 87 3.40 0.92 5.69
C ALA A 87 2.97 -0.55 5.85
N ILE A 88 1.79 -0.82 6.42
CA ILE A 88 1.24 -2.18 6.50
C ILE A 88 0.96 -2.74 5.10
N ALA A 89 0.31 -1.96 4.23
CA ALA A 89 0.00 -2.41 2.88
C ALA A 89 1.26 -2.76 2.08
N GLY A 90 2.34 -1.99 2.25
CA GLY A 90 3.62 -2.29 1.62
C GLY A 90 4.21 -3.61 2.10
N MET A 91 4.13 -3.90 3.41
CA MET A 91 4.56 -5.19 3.95
C MET A 91 3.74 -6.37 3.41
N GLU A 92 2.41 -6.24 3.35
CA GLU A 92 1.53 -7.27 2.79
C GLU A 92 1.83 -7.52 1.31
N LEU A 93 1.92 -6.45 0.50
CA LEU A 93 2.22 -6.56 -0.93
C LEU A 93 3.60 -7.18 -1.19
N HIS A 94 4.62 -6.77 -0.43
CA HIS A 94 5.97 -7.29 -0.59
C HIS A 94 6.07 -8.80 -0.31
N GLU A 95 5.36 -9.28 0.71
CA GLU A 95 5.45 -10.68 1.12
C GLU A 95 4.49 -11.60 0.35
N ASP A 96 3.26 -11.15 0.09
CA ASP A 96 2.22 -12.00 -0.51
C ASP A 96 2.18 -11.91 -2.05
N HIS A 97 2.77 -10.85 -2.62
CA HIS A 97 2.77 -10.57 -4.06
C HIS A 97 4.17 -10.23 -4.59
N PRO A 98 5.10 -11.21 -4.67
CA PRO A 98 6.48 -10.98 -5.12
C PRO A 98 6.60 -10.53 -6.58
N ASP A 99 5.51 -10.57 -7.36
CA ASP A 99 5.41 -10.01 -8.70
C ASP A 99 5.20 -8.48 -8.73
N ILE A 100 4.95 -7.88 -7.57
CA ILE A 100 4.74 -6.44 -7.37
C ILE A 100 5.98 -5.85 -6.68
N ASP A 101 6.60 -4.87 -7.31
CA ASP A 101 7.67 -4.05 -6.73
C ASP A 101 7.01 -2.90 -5.93
N VAL A 102 7.27 -2.82 -4.63
CA VAL A 102 6.65 -1.86 -3.68
C VAL A 102 7.70 -1.07 -2.93
#